data_AF-A0A9W8QYI1-F1
#
_entry.id   AF-A0A9W8QYI1-F1
#
_cell.length_a   1.000
_cell.length_b   1.000
_cell.length_c   1.000
_cell.angle_alpha   90.00
_cell.angle_beta   90.00
_cell.angle_gamma   90.00
#
_symmetry.space_group_name_H-M   'P 1'
#
loop_
_entity.id
_entity.type
_entity.pdbx_description
1 polymer ?
#
loop_
_entity_poly.entity_id
_entity_poly.type
_entity_poly.pdbx_seq_one_letter_code
_entity_poly.pdbx_strand_id
1 'polypeptide(L)'
;MRDPRWYGEVWLKYPLETTLFSTHFGQFFKARCQFLQIMNEVCEVYFADGASVTLVQANTFSTQFSNWQYSLPDCLKPSFYHQNLIMTLYERFVSQPVSQSPSPQEIMSLATKLILTLIRIYYLLHGFNETVLFICQPLALVAFMCLDAIDNQTPDFDLEATRSTLFLAAKGLRDQARSHYVAESLFQVVKGRMRSEELNLMRGIASIEDVHDTGTRGPMQVVHSVWPVDIMSKSDDIEANSLSSLGEQFAMASPDTQQGQRALQ
;
A
#
# COMPACT_ATOMS: atom_id res chain seq x y z
N MET A 1 -5.54 -26.24 3.01
CA MET A 1 -4.27 -26.68 3.66
C MET A 1 -4.57 -27.36 5.00
N ARG A 2 -4.13 -28.61 5.22
CA ARG A 2 -4.74 -29.54 6.22
C ARG A 2 -4.12 -29.53 7.64
N ASP A 3 -2.81 -29.32 7.89
CA ASP A 3 -2.23 -29.16 9.25
C ASP A 3 -1.02 -28.17 9.25
N PRO A 4 -1.00 -27.12 10.11
CA PRO A 4 0.15 -26.18 10.21
C PRO A 4 1.48 -26.84 10.59
N ARG A 5 1.46 -27.99 11.28
CA ARG A 5 2.67 -28.70 11.75
C ARG A 5 3.49 -29.31 10.60
N TRP A 6 2.93 -29.36 9.39
CA TRP A 6 3.61 -29.91 8.21
C TRP A 6 4.66 -28.96 7.62
N TYR A 7 4.64 -27.68 7.96
CA TYR A 7 5.53 -26.67 7.37
C TYR A 7 6.86 -26.49 8.11
N GLY A 8 7.13 -27.31 9.13
CA GLY A 8 8.30 -27.15 10.00
C GLY A 8 8.20 -25.91 10.90
N GLU A 9 9.23 -25.71 11.74
CA GLU A 9 9.32 -24.59 12.68
C GLU A 9 10.71 -23.96 12.60
N VAL A 10 10.75 -22.63 12.66
CA VAL A 10 12.00 -21.88 12.78
C VAL A 10 12.11 -21.39 14.22
N TRP A 11 13.27 -21.62 14.82
CA TRP A 11 13.55 -21.27 16.20
C TRP A 11 14.64 -20.18 16.25
N LEU A 12 14.38 -19.11 16.99
CA LEU A 12 15.33 -18.03 17.22
C LEU A 12 16.06 -18.26 18.55
N LYS A 13 17.37 -18.02 18.54
CA LYS A 13 18.20 -17.99 19.74
C LYS A 13 18.80 -16.59 19.88
N TYR A 14 18.37 -15.85 20.88
CA TYR A 14 18.96 -14.53 21.16
C TYR A 14 20.32 -14.69 21.85
N PRO A 15 21.32 -13.83 21.57
CA PRO A 15 22.68 -14.00 22.10
C PRO A 15 22.78 -14.03 23.63
N LEU A 16 21.86 -13.35 24.32
CA LEU A 16 21.82 -13.23 25.78
C LEU A 16 20.89 -14.25 26.45
N GLU A 17 20.20 -15.07 25.67
CA GLU A 17 19.23 -16.02 26.18
C GLU A 17 19.60 -17.48 25.88
N THR A 18 19.30 -18.36 26.83
CA THR A 18 19.50 -19.81 26.69
C THR A 18 18.30 -20.50 26.05
N THR A 19 17.16 -19.82 26.00
CA THR A 19 15.87 -20.32 25.50
C THR A 19 15.74 -20.13 23.99
N LEU A 20 15.14 -21.11 23.33
CA LEU A 20 14.75 -21.03 21.94
C LEU A 20 13.33 -20.48 21.85
N PHE A 21 13.13 -19.51 20.97
CA PHE A 21 11.83 -18.89 20.70
C PHE A 21 11.28 -19.41 19.39
N SER A 22 10.08 -19.98 19.43
CA SER A 22 9.36 -20.36 18.21
C SER A 22 8.96 -19.11 17.44
N THR A 23 9.15 -19.13 16.12
CA THR A 23 8.62 -18.10 15.22
C THR A 23 7.18 -18.36 14.80
N HIS A 24 6.62 -19.50 15.21
CA HIS A 24 5.31 -20.00 14.77
C HIS A 24 5.18 -20.04 13.25
N PHE A 25 6.27 -20.38 12.54
CA PHE A 25 6.37 -20.26 11.09
C PHE A 25 5.26 -21.03 10.36
N GLY A 26 5.00 -22.28 10.75
CA GLY A 26 3.96 -23.08 10.09
C GLY A 26 2.54 -22.55 10.28
N GLN A 27 2.27 -21.91 11.42
CA GLN A 27 1.00 -21.22 11.66
C GLN A 27 0.89 -19.94 10.83
N PHE A 28 1.95 -19.13 10.80
CA PHE A 28 2.03 -17.94 9.96
C PHE A 28 1.87 -18.26 8.48
N PHE A 29 2.58 -19.26 7.97
CA PHE A 29 2.53 -19.66 6.57
C PHE A 29 1.14 -20.15 6.18
N LYS A 30 0.51 -20.98 7.00
CA LYS A 30 -0.87 -21.44 6.77
C LYS A 30 -1.84 -20.25 6.74
N ALA A 31 -1.77 -19.36 7.74
CA ALA A 31 -2.62 -18.19 7.83
C ALA A 31 -2.46 -17.30 6.59
N ARG A 32 -1.21 -17.06 6.17
CA ARG A 32 -0.89 -16.29 4.96
C ARG A 32 -1.51 -16.92 3.71
N CYS A 33 -1.39 -18.23 3.54
CA CYS A 33 -1.97 -18.89 2.38
C CYS A 33 -3.50 -18.78 2.36
N GLN A 34 -4.16 -18.95 3.52
CA GLN A 34 -5.61 -18.76 3.63
C GLN A 34 -6.03 -17.32 3.31
N PHE A 35 -5.26 -16.34 3.77
CA PHE A 35 -5.49 -14.94 3.41
C PHE A 35 -5.39 -14.72 1.90
N LEU A 36 -4.34 -15.24 1.26
CA LEU A 36 -4.15 -15.11 -0.19
C LEU A 36 -5.27 -15.79 -0.99
N GLN A 37 -5.84 -16.89 -0.48
CA GLN A 37 -7.01 -17.52 -1.09
C GLN A 37 -8.24 -16.59 -1.07
N ILE A 38 -8.54 -15.99 0.09
CA ILE A 38 -9.63 -15.01 0.21
C ILE A 38 -9.39 -13.82 -0.72
N MET A 39 -8.16 -13.29 -0.74
CA MET A 39 -7.80 -12.19 -1.64
C MET A 39 -7.97 -12.56 -3.10
N ASN A 40 -7.61 -13.78 -3.50
CA ASN A 40 -7.79 -14.26 -4.87
C ASN A 40 -9.28 -14.31 -5.25
N GLU A 41 -10.13 -14.86 -4.38
CA GLU A 41 -11.59 -14.88 -4.58
C GLU A 41 -12.16 -13.45 -4.72
N VAL A 42 -11.70 -12.52 -3.88
CA VAL A 42 -12.07 -11.11 -4.00
C VAL A 42 -11.61 -10.54 -5.34
N CYS A 43 -10.36 -10.81 -5.74
CA CYS A 43 -9.81 -10.26 -6.98
C CYS A 43 -10.56 -10.77 -8.21
N GLU A 44 -10.87 -12.07 -8.27
CA GLU A 44 -11.67 -12.66 -9.35
C GLU A 44 -13.03 -11.98 -9.51
N VAL A 45 -13.68 -11.59 -8.41
CA VAL A 45 -14.98 -10.91 -8.45
C VAL A 45 -14.83 -9.40 -8.73
N TYR A 46 -13.83 -8.75 -8.13
CA TYR A 46 -13.70 -7.29 -8.16
C TYR A 46 -13.00 -6.74 -9.41
N PHE A 47 -12.25 -7.58 -10.11
CA PHE A 47 -11.44 -7.19 -11.28
C PHE A 47 -11.76 -8.03 -12.53
N ALA A 48 -12.85 -8.80 -12.54
CA ALA A 48 -13.36 -9.38 -13.78
C ALA A 48 -13.91 -8.32 -14.73
N ASP A 49 -13.78 -8.55 -16.04
CA ASP A 49 -14.33 -7.67 -17.07
C ASP A 49 -15.85 -7.56 -16.94
N GLY A 50 -16.36 -6.32 -16.86
CA GLY A 50 -17.79 -6.06 -16.70
C GLY A 50 -18.37 -6.39 -15.33
N ALA A 51 -17.54 -6.53 -14.29
CA ALA A 51 -17.98 -6.91 -12.95
C ALA A 51 -18.99 -5.94 -12.32
N SER A 52 -20.25 -6.37 -12.19
CA SER A 52 -21.27 -5.68 -11.39
C SER A 52 -21.24 -6.18 -9.94
N VAL A 53 -20.26 -5.74 -9.16
CA VAL A 53 -20.15 -6.14 -7.75
C VAL A 53 -21.21 -5.44 -6.92
N THR A 54 -21.94 -6.23 -6.13
CA THR A 54 -22.99 -5.75 -5.23
C THR A 54 -22.46 -5.53 -3.82
N LEU A 55 -23.13 -4.67 -3.06
CA LEU A 55 -22.81 -4.44 -1.65
C LEU A 55 -22.97 -5.71 -0.79
N VAL A 56 -23.91 -6.59 -1.16
CA VAL A 56 -24.11 -7.88 -0.50
C VAL A 56 -22.86 -8.76 -0.65
N GLN A 57 -22.23 -8.77 -1.83
CA GLN A 57 -20.97 -9.48 -2.04
C GLN A 57 -19.84 -8.88 -1.20
N ALA A 58 -19.73 -7.54 -1.14
CA ALA A 58 -18.77 -6.86 -0.27
C ALA A 58 -18.93 -7.25 1.21
N ASN A 59 -20.16 -7.25 1.72
CA ASN A 59 -20.47 -7.67 3.08
C ASN A 59 -20.15 -9.16 3.33
N THR A 60 -20.34 -10.01 2.33
CA THR A 60 -20.02 -11.44 2.40
C THR A 60 -18.51 -11.64 2.55
N PHE A 61 -17.70 -10.99 1.72
CA PHE A 61 -16.23 -11.05 1.81
C PHE A 61 -15.71 -10.45 3.12
N SER A 62 -16.27 -9.32 3.56
CA SER A 62 -15.94 -8.70 4.85
C SER A 62 -16.18 -9.65 6.03
N THR A 63 -17.31 -10.37 6.00
CA THR A 63 -17.65 -11.38 7.02
C THR A 63 -16.71 -12.58 6.95
N GLN A 64 -16.42 -13.10 5.75
CA GLN A 64 -15.47 -14.21 5.55
C GLN A 64 -14.08 -13.85 6.09
N PHE A 65 -13.59 -12.66 5.80
CA PHE A 65 -12.31 -12.17 6.27
C PHE A 65 -12.27 -12.00 7.80
N SER A 66 -13.33 -11.43 8.38
CA SER A 66 -13.46 -11.29 9.83
C SER A 66 -13.45 -12.65 10.53
N ASN A 67 -14.21 -13.62 10.01
CA ASN A 67 -14.23 -14.99 10.54
C ASN A 67 -12.85 -15.65 10.47
N TRP A 68 -12.14 -15.48 9.35
CA TRP A 68 -10.76 -15.95 9.23
C TRP A 68 -9.85 -15.32 10.29
N GLN A 69 -9.92 -14.01 10.48
CA GLN A 69 -9.12 -13.30 11.48
C GLN A 69 -9.41 -13.77 12.92
N TYR A 70 -10.69 -13.98 13.27
CA TYR A 70 -11.07 -14.52 14.58
C TYR A 70 -10.55 -15.94 14.80
N SER A 71 -10.46 -16.74 13.73
CA SER A 71 -9.95 -18.11 13.76
C SER A 71 -8.42 -18.22 13.87
N LEU A 72 -7.68 -17.10 13.78
CA LEU A 72 -6.23 -17.12 13.89
C LEU A 72 -5.76 -17.54 15.30
N PRO A 73 -4.64 -18.27 15.40
CA PRO A 73 -3.95 -18.50 16.67
C PRO A 73 -3.59 -17.20 17.38
N ASP A 74 -3.49 -17.23 18.71
CA ASP A 74 -3.21 -16.05 19.53
C ASP A 74 -1.87 -15.39 19.20
N CYS A 75 -0.87 -16.18 18.80
CA CYS A 75 0.44 -15.65 18.36
C CYS A 75 0.38 -14.82 17.07
N LEU A 76 -0.74 -14.84 16.34
CA LEU A 76 -0.95 -14.08 15.09
C LEU A 76 -1.99 -12.96 15.23
N LYS A 77 -2.50 -12.69 16.44
CA LYS A 77 -3.47 -11.61 16.72
C LYS A 77 -2.75 -10.41 17.38
N PRO A 78 -3.07 -9.15 17.03
CA PRO A 78 -3.92 -8.67 15.92
C PRO A 78 -3.16 -8.49 14.59
N SER A 79 -3.91 -8.46 13.47
CA SER A 79 -3.37 -8.50 12.10
C SER A 79 -3.55 -7.17 11.35
N PHE A 80 -2.49 -6.67 10.71
CA PHE A 80 -2.48 -5.44 9.90
C PHE A 80 -3.25 -5.57 8.56
N TYR A 81 -3.58 -6.78 8.13
CA TYR A 81 -4.17 -7.03 6.80
C TYR A 81 -5.61 -6.52 6.66
N HIS A 82 -6.29 -6.27 7.78
CA HIS A 82 -7.72 -5.98 7.78
C HIS A 82 -8.08 -4.66 7.07
N GLN A 83 -7.37 -3.58 7.36
CA GLN A 83 -7.83 -2.25 6.95
C GLN A 83 -7.73 -2.03 5.43
N ASN A 84 -6.68 -2.54 4.79
CA ASN A 84 -6.52 -2.46 3.33
C ASN A 84 -7.63 -3.19 2.57
N LEU A 85 -7.98 -4.39 3.02
CA LEU A 85 -9.04 -5.17 2.39
C LEU A 85 -10.39 -4.51 2.57
N ILE A 86 -10.71 -4.06 3.79
CA ILE A 86 -11.96 -3.32 4.04
C ILE A 86 -12.08 -2.10 3.14
N MET A 87 -10.99 -1.33 2.96
CA MET A 87 -11.02 -0.19 2.06
C MET A 87 -11.32 -0.60 0.61
N THR A 88 -10.64 -1.63 0.12
CA THR A 88 -10.83 -2.16 -1.25
C THR A 88 -12.27 -2.67 -1.49
N LEU A 89 -12.91 -3.26 -0.46
CA LEU A 89 -14.26 -3.82 -0.58
C LEU A 89 -15.34 -2.72 -0.63
N TYR A 90 -15.18 -1.64 0.16
CA TYR A 90 -16.26 -0.68 0.40
C TYR A 90 -16.17 0.63 -0.37
N GLU A 91 -15.00 0.96 -0.93
CA GLU A 91 -14.74 2.20 -1.68
C GLU A 91 -15.84 2.55 -2.70
N ARG A 92 -16.20 1.63 -3.59
CA ARG A 92 -17.22 1.86 -4.65
C ARG A 92 -18.65 2.08 -4.14
N PHE A 93 -18.89 1.84 -2.85
CA PHE A 93 -20.19 1.98 -2.22
C PHE A 93 -20.29 3.24 -1.35
N VAL A 94 -19.21 4.03 -1.21
CA VAL A 94 -19.19 5.24 -0.38
C VAL A 94 -20.20 6.28 -0.86
N SER A 95 -20.33 6.46 -2.17
CA SER A 95 -21.25 7.45 -2.76
C SER A 95 -22.69 6.96 -2.87
N GLN A 96 -23.00 5.71 -2.48
CA GLN A 96 -24.34 5.14 -2.60
C GLN A 96 -25.16 5.41 -1.33
N PRO A 97 -26.38 5.97 -1.43
CA PRO A 97 -27.26 6.14 -0.28
C PRO A 97 -27.82 4.77 0.12
N VAL A 98 -27.14 4.09 1.04
CA VAL A 98 -27.57 2.78 1.55
C VAL A 98 -28.05 2.93 3.00
N SER A 99 -29.26 2.45 3.29
CA SER A 99 -29.85 2.47 4.63
C SER A 99 -29.29 1.41 5.60
N GLN A 100 -28.13 0.81 5.31
CA GLN A 100 -27.51 -0.20 6.18
C GLN A 100 -26.67 0.45 7.29
N SER A 101 -26.60 -0.18 8.45
CA SER A 101 -25.74 0.25 9.57
C SER A 101 -24.75 -0.86 9.96
N PRO A 102 -23.44 -0.58 10.05
CA PRO A 102 -22.80 0.69 9.66
C PRO A 102 -22.85 0.90 8.13
N SER A 103 -22.98 2.16 7.72
CA SER A 103 -22.97 2.55 6.31
C SER A 103 -21.58 2.33 5.69
N PRO A 104 -21.46 2.12 4.36
CA PRO A 104 -20.15 2.00 3.70
C PRO A 104 -19.21 3.17 3.99
N GLN A 105 -19.76 4.39 4.09
CA GLN A 105 -19.01 5.60 4.45
C GLN A 105 -18.45 5.53 5.87
N GLU A 106 -19.23 5.06 6.85
CA GLU A 106 -18.76 4.88 8.23
C GLU A 106 -17.67 3.81 8.32
N ILE A 107 -17.85 2.69 7.60
CA ILE A 107 -16.85 1.61 7.53
C ILE A 107 -15.53 2.14 6.96
N MET A 108 -15.60 2.87 5.84
CA MET A 108 -14.43 3.47 5.20
C MET A 108 -13.74 4.52 6.08
N SER A 109 -14.52 5.38 6.74
CA SER A 109 -14.01 6.39 7.68
C SER A 109 -13.25 5.74 8.84
N LEU A 110 -13.80 4.65 9.39
CA LEU A 110 -13.14 3.90 10.46
C LEU A 110 -11.86 3.21 9.95
N ALA A 111 -11.93 2.52 8.80
CA ALA A 111 -10.77 1.83 8.24
C ALA A 111 -9.62 2.80 7.91
N THR A 112 -9.96 3.98 7.39
CA THR A 112 -9.02 5.07 7.14
C THR A 112 -8.33 5.52 8.43
N LYS A 113 -9.10 5.81 9.49
CA LYS A 113 -8.52 6.21 10.79
C LYS A 113 -7.59 5.14 11.34
N LEU A 114 -8.00 3.87 11.26
CA LEU A 114 -7.21 2.75 11.75
C LEU A 114 -5.92 2.56 10.97
N ILE A 115 -5.94 2.61 9.63
CA ILE A 115 -4.72 2.43 8.84
C ILE A 115 -3.72 3.57 9.06
N LEU A 116 -4.22 4.81 9.13
CA LEU A 116 -3.41 5.99 9.42
C LEU A 116 -2.76 5.92 10.80
N THR A 117 -3.49 5.37 11.79
CA THR A 117 -2.99 5.15 13.14
C THR A 117 -1.94 4.04 13.16
N LEU A 118 -2.20 2.92 12.49
CA LEU A 118 -1.28 1.79 12.41
C LEU A 118 0.05 2.16 11.75
N ILE A 119 0.04 2.93 10.66
CA ILE A 119 1.26 3.41 9.99
C ILE A 119 2.08 4.30 10.93
N ARG A 120 1.43 5.22 11.65
CA ARG A 120 2.11 6.11 12.61
C ARG A 120 2.71 5.33 13.78
N ILE A 121 1.97 4.40 14.38
CA ILE A 121 2.46 3.54 15.46
C ILE A 121 3.64 2.71 14.97
N TYR A 122 3.50 2.10 13.79
CA TYR A 122 4.57 1.30 13.19
C TYR A 122 5.84 2.14 13.02
N TYR A 123 5.73 3.34 12.45
CA TYR A 123 6.86 4.25 12.29
C TYR A 123 7.51 4.62 13.63
N LEU A 124 6.71 4.90 14.67
CA LEU A 124 7.24 5.25 16.00
C LEU A 124 7.98 4.08 16.67
N LEU A 125 7.53 2.84 16.46
CA LEU A 125 8.12 1.66 17.11
C LEU A 125 9.30 1.07 16.35
N HIS A 126 9.27 1.10 15.03
CA HIS A 126 10.22 0.37 14.19
C HIS A 126 10.95 1.26 13.18
N GLY A 127 10.51 2.51 13.00
CA GLY A 127 10.87 3.30 11.84
C GLY A 127 10.41 2.61 10.55
N PHE A 128 11.12 2.85 9.45
CA PHE A 128 10.93 2.12 8.18
C PHE A 128 12.21 1.45 7.70
N ASN A 129 13.24 1.38 8.55
CA ASN A 129 14.54 0.83 8.20
C ASN A 129 14.47 -0.69 7.97
N GLU A 130 13.56 -1.36 8.66
CA GLU A 130 13.34 -2.80 8.50
C GLU A 130 12.41 -3.09 7.33
N THR A 131 12.77 -4.12 6.57
CA THR A 131 11.99 -4.51 5.39
C THR A 131 10.71 -5.23 5.80
N VAL A 132 9.56 -4.67 5.44
CA VAL A 132 8.25 -5.27 5.70
C VAL A 132 7.47 -5.39 4.40
N LEU A 133 7.36 -6.62 3.92
CA LEU A 133 6.75 -6.97 2.64
C LEU A 133 5.33 -6.39 2.44
N PHE A 134 4.61 -6.13 3.53
CA PHE A 134 3.21 -5.74 3.51
C PHE A 134 2.95 -4.26 3.74
N ILE A 135 3.99 -3.47 4.04
CA ILE A 135 3.79 -2.07 4.37
C ILE A 135 3.66 -1.18 3.12
N CYS A 136 4.23 -1.63 1.99
CA CYS A 136 4.26 -0.87 0.74
C CYS A 136 2.87 -0.52 0.22
N GLN A 137 1.93 -1.47 0.20
CA GLN A 137 0.55 -1.23 -0.25
C GLN A 137 -0.20 -0.22 0.65
N PRO A 138 -0.27 -0.38 1.99
CA PRO A 138 -0.83 0.64 2.88
C PRO A 138 -0.22 2.04 2.69
N LEU A 139 1.10 2.12 2.52
CA LEU A 139 1.79 3.39 2.35
C LEU A 139 1.39 4.05 1.02
N ALA A 140 1.38 3.30 -0.08
CA ALA A 140 0.95 3.82 -1.37
C ALA A 140 -0.52 4.26 -1.34
N LEU A 141 -1.40 3.43 -0.77
CA LEU A 141 -2.81 3.74 -0.60
C LEU A 141 -3.01 5.08 0.13
N VAL A 142 -2.37 5.24 1.29
CA VAL A 142 -2.46 6.47 2.08
C VAL A 142 -1.82 7.66 1.36
N ALA A 143 -0.72 7.46 0.63
CA ALA A 143 -0.10 8.52 -0.15
C ALA A 143 -1.05 9.04 -1.24
N PHE A 144 -1.71 8.14 -2.00
CA PHE A 144 -2.68 8.54 -3.02
C PHE A 144 -3.89 9.25 -2.41
N MET A 145 -4.43 8.74 -1.30
CA MET A 145 -5.50 9.44 -0.57
C MET A 145 -5.12 10.87 -0.19
N CYS A 146 -3.88 11.08 0.27
CA CYS A 146 -3.42 12.41 0.62
C CYS A 146 -3.25 13.29 -0.62
N LEU A 147 -2.72 12.75 -1.72
CA LEU A 147 -2.58 13.46 -2.99
C LEU A 147 -3.95 13.90 -3.55
N ASP A 148 -4.96 13.05 -3.45
CA ASP A 148 -6.33 13.37 -3.92
C ASP A 148 -7.04 14.37 -2.99
N ALA A 149 -6.70 14.38 -1.70
CA ALA A 149 -7.28 15.31 -0.71
C ALA A 149 -6.61 16.69 -0.70
N ILE A 150 -5.38 16.82 -1.20
CA ILE A 150 -4.68 18.10 -1.31
C ILE A 150 -5.26 18.85 -2.51
N ASP A 151 -6.10 19.85 -2.26
CA ASP A 151 -6.61 20.80 -3.25
C ASP A 151 -6.19 22.24 -2.89
N ASN A 152 -6.25 23.17 -3.83
CA ASN A 152 -5.98 24.60 -3.60
C ASN A 152 -6.98 25.24 -2.63
N GLN A 153 -8.06 24.53 -2.29
CA GLN A 153 -9.12 24.99 -1.38
C GLN A 153 -9.06 24.31 0.00
N THR A 154 -8.10 23.40 0.23
CA THR A 154 -7.98 22.70 1.51
C THR A 154 -7.58 23.69 2.62
N PRO A 155 -8.30 23.76 3.75
CA PRO A 155 -7.94 24.63 4.87
C PRO A 155 -6.52 24.35 5.40
N ASP A 156 -5.80 25.39 5.83
CA ASP A 156 -4.38 25.28 6.19
C ASP A 156 -4.06 24.17 7.22
N PHE A 157 -4.90 24.01 8.25
CA PHE A 157 -4.70 22.98 9.27
C PHE A 157 -4.85 21.56 8.70
N ASP A 158 -5.89 21.35 7.88
CA ASP A 158 -6.14 20.05 7.23
C ASP A 158 -5.07 19.76 6.17
N LEU A 159 -4.57 20.80 5.50
CA LEU A 159 -3.48 20.72 4.53
C LEU A 159 -2.18 20.28 5.20
N GLU A 160 -1.81 20.86 6.35
CA GLU A 160 -0.60 20.46 7.08
C GLU A 160 -0.68 19.03 7.60
N ALA A 161 -1.82 18.63 8.18
CA ALA A 161 -2.05 17.25 8.64
C ALA A 161 -1.98 16.23 7.48
N THR A 162 -2.53 16.60 6.32
CA THR A 162 -2.50 15.77 5.11
C THR A 162 -1.09 15.68 4.53
N ARG A 163 -0.36 16.80 4.44
CA ARG A 163 1.06 16.82 4.03
C ARG A 163 1.95 15.99 4.95
N SER A 164 1.75 16.09 6.26
CA SER A 164 2.47 15.26 7.24
C SER A 164 2.26 13.77 6.99
N THR A 165 1.02 13.38 6.70
CA THR A 165 0.67 11.99 6.37
C THR A 165 1.31 11.55 5.05
N LEU A 166 1.23 12.39 4.02
CA LEU A 166 1.84 12.15 2.71
C LEU A 166 3.35 11.93 2.83
N PHE A 167 4.07 12.81 3.54
CA PHE A 167 5.51 12.71 3.71
C PHE A 167 5.92 11.51 4.53
N LEU A 168 5.13 11.13 5.54
CA LEU A 168 5.37 9.89 6.28
C LEU A 168 5.24 8.65 5.36
N ALA A 169 4.21 8.62 4.52
CA ALA A 169 4.01 7.54 3.56
C ALA A 169 5.12 7.47 2.51
N ALA A 170 5.50 8.63 1.95
CA ALA A 170 6.58 8.76 0.98
C ALA A 170 7.93 8.32 1.57
N LYS A 171 8.23 8.72 2.82
CA LYS A 171 9.40 8.25 3.56
C LYS A 171 9.41 6.73 3.69
N GLY A 172 8.28 6.15 4.07
CA GLY A 172 8.15 4.70 4.19
C GLY A 172 8.43 3.99 2.86
N LEU A 173 7.85 4.46 1.76
CA LEU A 173 8.11 3.89 0.43
C LEU A 173 9.60 4.03 0.06
N ARG A 174 10.22 5.18 0.32
CA ARG A 174 11.63 5.41 0.05
C ARG A 174 12.56 4.50 0.85
N ASP A 175 12.27 4.30 2.13
CA ASP A 175 13.07 3.41 2.98
C ASP A 175 12.89 1.94 2.54
N GLN A 176 11.67 1.52 2.21
CA GLN A 176 11.39 0.18 1.68
C GLN A 176 11.99 -0.07 0.28
N ALA A 177 12.22 0.99 -0.50
CA ALA A 177 12.85 0.91 -1.83
C ALA A 177 14.29 0.38 -1.81
N ARG A 178 14.92 0.31 -0.63
CA ARG A 178 16.22 -0.37 -0.45
C ARG A 178 16.13 -1.87 -0.66
N SER A 179 14.96 -2.46 -0.42
CA SER A 179 14.73 -3.91 -0.43
C SER A 179 13.66 -4.36 -1.42
N HIS A 180 12.81 -3.45 -1.88
CA HIS A 180 11.66 -3.75 -2.75
C HIS A 180 11.60 -2.82 -3.96
N TYR A 181 11.74 -3.39 -5.17
CA TYR A 181 11.57 -2.63 -6.41
C TYR A 181 10.20 -1.97 -6.52
N VAL A 182 9.14 -2.66 -6.08
CA VAL A 182 7.78 -2.09 -6.10
C VAL A 182 7.68 -0.83 -5.25
N ALA A 183 8.41 -0.74 -4.13
CA ALA A 183 8.42 0.43 -3.27
C ALA A 183 9.12 1.62 -3.93
N GLU A 184 10.21 1.37 -4.68
CA GLU A 184 10.86 2.41 -5.50
C GLU A 184 9.89 2.92 -6.57
N SER A 185 9.24 2.03 -7.31
CA SER A 185 8.27 2.42 -8.34
C SER A 185 7.12 3.25 -7.76
N LEU A 186 6.54 2.81 -6.65
CA LEU A 186 5.46 3.53 -5.97
C LEU A 186 5.93 4.88 -5.43
N PHE A 187 7.14 4.96 -4.87
CA PHE A 187 7.73 6.22 -4.43
C PHE A 187 7.87 7.22 -5.59
N GLN A 188 8.38 6.78 -6.73
CA GLN A 188 8.55 7.64 -7.90
C GLN A 188 7.20 8.14 -8.44
N VAL A 189 6.18 7.28 -8.48
CA VAL A 189 4.82 7.70 -8.87
C VAL A 189 4.27 8.74 -7.89
N VAL A 190 4.37 8.49 -6.58
CA VAL A 190 3.89 9.42 -5.54
C VAL A 190 4.63 10.76 -5.65
N LYS A 191 5.96 10.75 -5.79
CA LYS A 191 6.79 11.94 -6.01
C LYS A 191 6.37 12.70 -7.28
N GLY A 192 6.10 11.98 -8.37
CA GLY A 192 5.67 12.58 -9.65
C GLY A 192 4.30 13.25 -9.61
N ARG A 193 3.41 12.83 -8.70
CA ARG A 193 2.07 13.42 -8.51
C ARG A 193 2.04 14.60 -7.53
N MET A 194 3.11 14.85 -6.77
CA MET A 194 3.19 15.98 -5.85
C MET A 194 3.25 17.32 -6.60
N ARG A 195 2.64 18.38 -6.06
CA ARG A 195 2.85 19.73 -6.61
C ARG A 195 4.24 20.23 -6.23
N SER A 196 4.66 21.31 -6.88
CA SER A 196 5.97 21.92 -6.62
C SER A 196 6.15 22.34 -5.15
N GLU A 197 5.07 22.74 -4.47
CA GLU A 197 5.10 23.07 -3.04
C GLU A 197 5.45 21.85 -2.17
N GLU A 198 4.71 20.74 -2.32
CA GLU A 198 4.97 19.50 -1.59
C GLU A 198 6.36 18.95 -1.90
N LEU A 199 6.82 19.03 -3.15
CA LEU A 199 8.18 18.64 -3.53
C LEU A 199 9.21 19.48 -2.79
N ASN A 200 9.07 20.81 -2.78
CA ASN A 200 10.01 21.69 -2.09
C ASN A 200 10.04 21.46 -0.58
N LEU A 201 8.88 21.21 0.04
CA LEU A 201 8.79 20.86 1.46
C LEU A 201 9.43 19.50 1.74
N MET A 202 9.19 18.50 0.89
CA MET A 202 9.78 17.17 1.02
C MET A 202 11.31 17.20 0.92
N ARG A 203 11.88 18.04 0.04
CA ARG A 203 13.34 18.27 -0.07
C ARG A 203 13.95 18.79 1.23
N GLY A 204 13.19 19.59 1.99
CA GLY A 204 13.61 20.08 3.31
C GLY A 204 13.67 18.98 4.39
N ILE A 205 13.06 17.81 4.13
CA ILE A 205 13.06 16.68 5.06
C ILE A 205 14.25 15.77 4.72
N ALA A 206 15.39 16.03 5.38
CA ALA A 206 16.67 15.32 5.20
C ALA A 206 16.61 13.78 5.31
N SER A 207 15.50 13.21 5.80
CA SER A 207 15.32 11.75 5.89
C SER A 207 14.65 11.10 4.67
N ILE A 208 14.07 11.90 3.77
CA ILE A 208 13.40 11.42 2.54
C ILE A 208 14.33 11.59 1.34
N GLU A 209 15.12 12.66 1.34
CA GLU A 209 16.22 12.85 0.41
C GLU A 209 17.53 12.63 1.14
N ASP A 210 18.15 11.45 0.99
CA ASP A 210 19.61 11.40 1.07
C ASP A 210 20.33 10.21 0.39
N VAL A 211 21.50 10.56 -0.17
CA VAL A 211 22.68 9.81 -0.68
C VAL A 211 22.61 9.03 -2.02
N HIS A 212 21.46 8.74 -2.62
CA HIS A 212 21.42 8.02 -3.93
C HIS A 212 20.73 8.74 -5.09
N ASP A 213 20.37 10.02 -4.95
CA ASP A 213 19.92 10.84 -6.08
C ASP A 213 21.08 11.34 -6.96
N THR A 214 22.33 11.02 -6.59
CA THR A 214 23.52 11.22 -7.44
C THR A 214 23.64 10.10 -8.47
N GLY A 215 22.80 10.16 -9.50
CA GLY A 215 23.07 9.53 -10.78
C GLY A 215 22.75 8.03 -10.88
N THR A 216 21.84 7.72 -11.79
CA THR A 216 21.83 6.44 -12.53
C THR A 216 21.63 5.19 -11.68
N ARG A 217 20.45 5.01 -11.10
CA ARG A 217 19.88 3.65 -11.14
C ARG A 217 19.35 3.47 -12.56
N GLY A 218 19.93 2.51 -13.29
CA GLY A 218 19.63 2.24 -14.70
C GLY A 218 18.13 2.10 -14.95
N PRO A 219 17.68 2.23 -16.22
CA PRO A 219 16.27 2.30 -16.57
C PRO A 219 15.52 1.22 -15.82
N MET A 220 14.53 1.65 -15.02
CA MET A 220 13.68 0.79 -14.22
C MET A 220 13.21 -0.33 -15.16
N GLN A 221 13.80 -1.52 -15.04
CA GLN A 221 13.52 -2.61 -15.95
C GLN A 221 12.01 -2.83 -15.85
N VAL A 222 11.32 -2.64 -16.97
CA VAL A 222 9.86 -2.54 -17.06
C VAL A 222 9.26 -3.56 -16.11
N VAL A 223 8.68 -3.06 -15.02
CA VAL A 223 8.09 -3.92 -14.00
C VAL A 223 6.88 -4.55 -14.67
N HIS A 224 7.05 -5.76 -15.22
CA HIS A 224 6.02 -6.50 -15.94
C HIS A 224 4.87 -6.98 -15.04
N SER A 225 4.82 -6.55 -13.78
CA SER A 225 3.66 -6.79 -12.93
C SER A 225 2.61 -5.72 -13.20
N VAL A 226 1.44 -6.15 -13.64
CA VAL A 226 0.20 -5.38 -13.59
C VAL A 226 -0.16 -5.19 -12.12
N TRP A 227 0.55 -4.28 -11.46
CA TRP A 227 0.23 -3.85 -10.11
C TRP A 227 -0.71 -2.66 -10.26
N PRO A 228 -1.97 -2.78 -9.80
CA PRO A 228 -2.90 -1.66 -9.84
C PRO A 228 -2.39 -0.61 -8.86
N VAL A 229 -1.88 0.48 -9.41
CA VAL A 229 -1.34 1.62 -8.63
C VAL A 229 -2.48 2.41 -8.03
N ASP A 230 -3.61 2.43 -8.73
CA ASP A 230 -4.84 3.03 -8.27
C ASP A 230 -5.84 1.95 -7.88
N ILE A 231 -5.81 1.58 -6.61
CA ILE A 231 -6.86 0.72 -6.05
C ILE A 231 -8.12 1.57 -5.78
N MET A 232 -8.03 2.91 -5.75
CA MET A 232 -9.06 3.80 -5.17
C MET A 232 -9.74 4.82 -6.11
N SER A 233 -9.34 4.89 -7.38
CA SER A 233 -10.06 5.61 -8.42
C SER A 233 -10.32 4.68 -9.58
N LYS A 234 -11.44 3.95 -9.51
CA LYS A 234 -11.98 3.23 -10.67
C LYS A 234 -12.85 4.14 -11.54
N SER A 235 -12.32 5.26 -12.03
CA SER A 235 -12.95 5.94 -13.17
C SER A 235 -12.31 5.62 -14.51
N ASP A 236 -11.03 5.24 -14.60
CA ASP A 236 -10.40 5.07 -15.92
C ASP A 236 -9.35 3.94 -15.94
N ASP A 237 -9.40 3.17 -17.04
CA ASP A 237 -8.51 2.10 -17.50
C ASP A 237 -7.42 1.59 -16.53
N ILE A 238 -7.60 0.38 -16.00
CA ILE A 238 -6.64 -0.30 -15.11
C ILE A 238 -5.26 -0.45 -15.77
N GLU A 239 -5.22 -0.60 -17.10
CA GLU A 239 -3.97 -0.67 -17.87
C GLU A 239 -3.28 0.70 -17.99
N ALA A 240 -4.04 1.80 -18.11
CA ALA A 240 -3.51 3.15 -18.17
C ALA A 240 -2.90 3.61 -16.83
N ASN A 241 -3.36 3.05 -15.71
CA ASN A 241 -2.87 3.32 -14.35
C ASN A 241 -1.99 2.18 -13.77
N SER A 242 -1.42 1.33 -14.63
CA SER A 242 -0.50 0.27 -14.22
C SER A 242 0.89 0.83 -13.88
N LEU A 243 1.65 0.15 -13.02
CA LEU A 243 3.06 0.53 -12.76
C LEU A 243 3.90 0.57 -14.05
N SER A 244 3.57 -0.25 -15.05
CA SER A 244 4.19 -0.25 -16.37
C SER A 244 3.88 1.00 -17.17
N SER A 245 2.61 1.41 -17.28
CA SER A 245 2.24 2.62 -18.04
C SER A 245 2.76 3.88 -17.37
N LEU A 246 2.73 3.95 -16.04
CA LEU A 246 3.32 5.06 -15.30
C LEU A 246 4.84 5.06 -15.45
N GLY A 247 5.49 3.91 -15.36
CA GLY A 247 6.93 3.77 -15.62
C GLY A 247 7.33 4.26 -17.02
N GLU A 248 6.53 3.97 -18.04
CA GLU A 248 6.72 4.45 -19.41
C GLU A 248 6.47 5.96 -19.55
N GLN A 249 5.41 6.49 -18.94
CA GLN A 249 5.13 7.93 -18.91
C GLN A 249 6.27 8.71 -18.21
N PHE A 250 6.81 8.18 -17.11
CA PHE A 250 7.93 8.78 -16.40
C PHE A 250 9.26 8.64 -17.16
N ALA A 251 9.48 7.52 -17.88
CA ALA A 251 10.63 7.38 -18.77
C ALA A 251 10.59 8.40 -19.92
N MET A 252 9.41 8.68 -20.48
CA MET A 252 9.22 9.70 -21.53
C MET A 252 9.31 11.14 -21.00
N ALA A 253 8.92 11.38 -19.74
CA ALA A 253 8.99 12.70 -19.10
C ALA A 253 10.40 13.05 -18.55
N SER A 254 11.34 12.09 -18.55
CA SER A 254 12.71 12.32 -18.12
C SER A 254 13.48 13.20 -19.12
N PRO A 255 14.16 14.27 -18.67
CA PRO A 255 14.80 15.27 -19.55
C PRO A 255 15.90 14.72 -20.47
N ASP A 256 16.43 13.52 -20.18
CA ASP A 256 17.45 12.87 -20.99
C ASP A 256 16.94 12.44 -22.38
N THR A 257 15.63 12.20 -22.52
CA THR A 257 15.00 11.81 -23.80
C THR A 257 14.83 13.01 -24.74
N GLN A 258 14.65 14.23 -24.20
CA GLN A 258 14.52 15.44 -25.00
C GLN A 258 15.87 16.01 -25.48
N GLN A 259 16.97 15.71 -24.79
CA GLN A 259 18.31 16.10 -25.26
C GLN A 259 18.79 15.26 -26.45
N GLY A 260 18.33 14.00 -26.58
CA GLY A 260 18.65 13.15 -27.73
C GLY A 260 18.00 13.59 -29.05
N GLN A 261 16.82 14.22 -28.99
CA GLN A 261 16.11 14.70 -30.20
C GLN A 261 16.56 16.08 -30.70
N ARG A 262 17.20 16.90 -29.85
CA ARG A 262 17.78 18.19 -30.27
C ARG A 262 19.18 18.09 -30.86
N ALA A 263 19.83 16.93 -30.76
CA ALA A 263 21.16 16.70 -31.33
C ALA A 263 21.14 16.17 -32.78
N LEU A 264 19.94 16.01 -33.37
CA LEU A 264 19.73 15.48 -34.73
C LEU A 264 18.92 16.41 -35.66
N GLN A 265 18.88 17.71 -35.36
CA GLN A 265 18.40 18.74 -36.29
C GLN A 265 19.49 19.74 -36.63
#